data_AF-C0ERI2-F1
#
_entry.id   AF-C0ERI2-F1
#
_cell.length_a   1.000
_cell.length_b   1.000
_cell.length_c   1.000
_cell.angle_alpha   90.00
_cell.angle_beta   90.00
_cell.angle_gamma   90.00
#
_symmetry.space_group_name_H-M   'P 1'
#
loop_
_entity.id
_entity.type
_entity.pdbx_description
1 polymer ?
#
loop_
_entity_poly.entity_id
_entity_poly.type
_entity_poly.pdbx_seq_one_letter_code
_entity_poly.pdbx_strand_id
1 'polypeptide(L)'
;MLLADLAQWREHNIAEQLLKIAACLNEAVPYGDQCFLNTVFRKSWLELNESWNFQTGAVEYFQKRNLGEVFPKPDTVPPVIHYTTRAKPWLCDYSEIPFIDVYWQYYCADWPKA
;
A
#
# COMPACT_ATOMS: atom_id res chain seq x y z
N MET A 1 2.88 -0.71 2.52
CA MET A 1 3.32 -0.64 3.93
C MET A 1 4.81 -0.88 4.00
N LEU A 2 5.51 -0.24 4.95
CA LEU A 2 6.96 -0.43 5.14
C LEU A 2 7.28 -0.43 6.64
N LEU A 3 8.04 -1.42 7.10
CA LEU A 3 8.77 -1.37 8.36
C LEU A 3 10.23 -1.03 8.03
N ALA A 4 10.68 0.17 8.40
CA ALA A 4 11.99 0.68 8.01
C ALA A 4 12.99 0.59 9.17
N ASP A 5 14.14 -0.05 8.92
CA ASP A 5 15.31 0.05 9.79
C ASP A 5 15.99 1.41 9.58
N LEU A 6 15.62 2.38 10.40
CA LEU A 6 16.15 3.74 10.27
C LEU A 6 17.64 3.84 10.62
N ALA A 7 18.20 2.91 11.40
CA ALA A 7 19.63 2.91 11.69
C ALA A 7 20.43 2.59 10.42
N GLN A 8 20.07 1.50 9.74
CA GLN A 8 20.66 1.15 8.45
C GLN A 8 20.40 2.21 7.38
N TRP A 9 19.20 2.80 7.34
CA TRP A 9 18.90 3.85 6.35
C TRP A 9 19.83 5.05 6.47
N ARG A 10 20.15 5.46 7.71
CA ARG A 10 21.09 6.54 7.98
C ARG A 10 22.53 6.12 7.66
N GLU A 11 22.96 4.94 8.08
CA GLU A 11 24.30 4.43 7.83
C GLU A 11 24.63 4.35 6.34
N HIS A 12 23.67 3.92 5.51
CA HIS A 12 23.85 3.74 4.08
C HIS A 12 23.39 4.93 3.23
N ASN A 13 23.03 6.07 3.84
CA ASN A 13 22.53 7.26 3.15
C ASN A 13 21.40 6.97 2.14
N ILE A 14 20.45 6.12 2.52
CA ILE A 14 19.38 5.63 1.63
C ILE A 14 18.57 6.79 1.03
N ALA A 15 18.29 7.84 1.81
CA ALA A 15 17.54 8.99 1.33
C ALA A 15 18.23 9.66 0.13
N GLU A 16 19.57 9.78 0.16
CA GLU A 16 20.33 10.35 -0.95
C GLU A 16 20.29 9.44 -2.18
N GLN A 17 20.35 8.12 -1.99
CA GLN A 17 20.22 7.15 -3.08
C GLN A 17 18.84 7.25 -3.75
N LEU A 18 17.76 7.35 -2.96
CA LEU A 18 16.40 7.53 -3.47
C LEU A 18 16.27 8.82 -4.26
N LEU A 19 16.83 9.94 -3.78
CA LEU A 19 16.82 11.21 -4.49
C LEU A 19 17.60 11.14 -5.81
N LYS A 20 18.76 10.46 -5.84
CA LYS A 20 19.53 10.22 -7.07
C LYS A 20 18.71 9.41 -8.09
N ILE A 21 18.08 8.33 -7.65
CA ILE A 21 17.22 7.50 -8.52
C ILE A 21 16.02 8.31 -9.04
N ALA A 22 15.38 9.10 -8.18
CA ALA A 22 14.27 9.96 -8.57
C ALA A 22 14.69 11.00 -9.62
N ALA A 23 15.87 11.61 -9.47
CA ALA A 23 16.41 12.55 -10.45
C ALA A 23 16.78 11.88 -11.78
N CYS A 24 17.26 10.64 -11.76
CA CYS A 24 17.61 9.90 -12.98
C CYS A 24 16.39 9.39 -13.77
N LEU A 25 15.30 9.03 -13.09
CA LEU A 25 14.14 8.36 -13.68
C LEU A 25 13.01 9.32 -14.12
N ASN A 26 13.33 10.60 -14.41
CA ASN A 26 12.37 11.69 -14.61
C ASN A 26 11.09 11.36 -15.43
N GLU A 27 9.96 11.90 -14.96
CA GLU A 27 8.54 11.90 -15.41
C GLU A 27 7.81 10.59 -15.77
N ALA A 28 8.46 9.50 -16.18
CA ALA A 28 7.76 8.33 -16.75
C ALA A 28 7.70 7.08 -15.84
N VAL A 29 7.79 7.23 -14.52
CA VAL A 29 7.62 6.10 -13.59
C VAL A 29 6.14 5.88 -13.23
N PRO A 30 5.55 4.72 -13.57
CA PRO A 30 4.11 4.50 -13.44
C PRO A 30 3.59 4.48 -12.00
N TYR A 31 4.47 4.27 -11.01
CA TYR A 31 4.09 4.14 -9.60
C TYR A 31 4.88 5.09 -8.67
N GLY A 32 5.42 6.19 -9.20
CA GLY A 32 6.06 7.24 -8.40
C GLY A 32 7.20 6.74 -7.51
N ASP A 33 7.19 7.18 -6.24
CA ASP A 33 8.18 6.84 -5.21
C ASP A 33 8.27 5.33 -4.92
N GLN A 34 7.18 4.58 -5.07
CA GLN A 34 7.20 3.12 -4.95
C GLN A 34 8.17 2.46 -5.95
N CYS A 35 8.33 3.02 -7.15
CA CYS A 35 9.32 2.54 -8.12
C CYS A 35 10.76 2.79 -7.62
N PHE A 36 11.01 3.93 -6.98
CA PHE A 36 12.34 4.27 -6.48
C PHE A 36 12.74 3.36 -5.31
N LEU A 37 11.81 3.14 -4.38
CA LEU A 37 12.00 2.20 -3.28
C LEU A 37 12.29 0.79 -3.80
N ASN A 38 11.49 0.30 -4.76
CA ASN A 38 11.71 -1.01 -5.37
C ASN A 38 13.05 -1.12 -6.12
N THR A 39 13.55 -0.02 -6.67
CA THR A 39 14.84 0.00 -7.38
C THR A 39 15.99 -0.06 -6.39
N VAL A 40 15.99 0.80 -5.36
CA VAL A 40 17.05 0.85 -4.33
C VAL A 40 17.07 -0.44 -3.51
N PHE A 41 15.90 -0.99 -3.16
CA PHE A 41 15.80 -2.14 -2.27
C PHE A 41 15.59 -3.49 -2.97
N ARG A 42 15.72 -3.58 -4.30
CA ARG A 42 15.32 -4.76 -5.11
C ARG A 42 15.73 -6.14 -4.54
N LYS A 43 16.88 -6.22 -3.86
CA LYS A 43 17.41 -7.45 -3.25
C LYS A 43 17.72 -7.31 -1.75
N SER A 44 17.24 -6.24 -1.12
CA SER A 44 17.58 -5.84 0.24
C SER A 44 16.31 -5.49 1.02
N TRP A 45 15.32 -6.38 0.97
CA TRP A 45 14.07 -6.25 1.72
C TRP A 45 13.60 -7.62 2.20
N LEU A 46 12.80 -7.61 3.26
CA LEU A 46 12.13 -8.79 3.79
C LEU A 46 10.64 -8.68 3.55
N GLU A 47 10.02 -9.79 3.18
CA GLU A 47 8.59 -9.85 2.90
C GLU A 47 7.76 -9.83 4.18
N LEU A 48 6.72 -9.00 4.19
CA LEU A 48 5.67 -9.03 5.20
C LEU A 48 4.53 -9.89 4.68
N ASN A 49 3.86 -10.61 5.57
CA ASN A 49 2.61 -11.28 5.23
C ASN A 49 1.62 -10.27 4.63
N GLU A 50 0.96 -10.63 3.53
CA GLU A 50 0.11 -9.74 2.73
C GLU A 50 -1.01 -9.06 3.53
N SER A 51 -1.47 -9.69 4.62
CA SER A 51 -2.49 -9.13 5.52
C SER A 51 -2.05 -7.82 6.21
N TRP A 52 -0.75 -7.56 6.33
CA TRP A 52 -0.19 -6.31 6.84
C TRP A 52 -0.16 -5.16 5.82
N ASN A 53 -0.61 -5.42 4.59
CA ASN A 53 -0.77 -4.42 3.55
C ASN A 53 -1.86 -4.88 2.56
N PHE A 54 -3.05 -5.21 3.05
CA PHE A 54 -4.10 -5.73 2.18
C PHE A 54 -4.63 -4.64 1.26
N GLN A 55 -4.33 -4.74 -0.04
CA GLN A 55 -4.64 -3.71 -1.03
C GLN A 55 -5.99 -3.96 -1.71
N THR A 56 -7.03 -3.22 -1.31
CA THR A 56 -8.40 -3.45 -1.81
C THR A 56 -8.51 -3.26 -3.33
N GLY A 57 -7.85 -2.24 -3.88
CA GLY A 57 -7.85 -1.97 -5.32
C GLY A 57 -7.07 -3.00 -6.15
N ALA A 58 -6.08 -3.68 -5.55
CA ALA A 58 -5.38 -4.79 -6.21
C ALA A 58 -6.31 -6.00 -6.34
N VAL A 59 -7.03 -6.35 -5.27
CA VAL A 59 -8.04 -7.44 -5.28
C VAL A 59 -9.06 -7.20 -6.39
N GLU A 60 -9.65 -6.00 -6.43
CA GLU A 60 -10.62 -5.62 -7.45
C GLU A 60 -10.03 -5.73 -8.86
N TYR A 61 -8.79 -5.27 -9.05
CA TYR A 61 -8.07 -5.35 -10.33
C TYR A 61 -7.88 -6.80 -10.81
N PHE A 62 -7.51 -7.71 -9.90
CA PHE A 62 -7.29 -9.14 -10.22
C PHE A 62 -8.60 -9.88 -10.44
N GLN A 63 -9.62 -9.62 -9.62
CA GLN A 63 -10.95 -10.21 -9.78
C GLN A 63 -11.57 -9.85 -11.14
N LYS A 64 -11.49 -8.57 -11.55
CA LYS A 64 -11.97 -8.10 -12.87
C LYS A 64 -11.24 -8.75 -14.06
N ARG A 65 -10.08 -9.36 -13.83
CA ARG A 65 -9.28 -10.06 -14.86
C ARG A 65 -9.40 -11.59 -14.77
N ASN A 66 -10.30 -12.12 -13.94
CA ASN A 66 -10.40 -13.55 -13.64
C ASN A 66 -9.09 -14.13 -13.07
N LEU A 67 -8.33 -13.31 -12.35
CA LEU A 67 -7.08 -13.68 -11.68
C LEU A 67 -7.26 -13.65 -10.15
N GLY A 68 -8.49 -13.84 -9.66
CA GLY A 68 -8.83 -13.73 -8.24
C GLY A 68 -8.11 -14.73 -7.34
N GLU A 69 -7.62 -15.84 -7.89
CA GLU A 69 -6.81 -16.83 -7.17
C GLU A 69 -5.41 -16.31 -6.80
N VAL A 70 -4.90 -15.29 -7.53
CA VAL A 70 -3.58 -14.69 -7.27
C VAL A 70 -3.60 -13.80 -6.04
N PHE A 71 -4.74 -13.17 -5.74
CA PHE A 71 -4.89 -12.28 -4.60
C PHE A 71 -6.33 -12.37 -4.07
N PRO A 72 -6.66 -13.45 -3.32
CA PRO A 72 -8.02 -13.72 -2.89
C PRO A 72 -8.47 -12.67 -1.87
N LYS A 73 -9.79 -12.44 -1.85
CA LYS A 73 -10.39 -11.68 -0.75
C LYS A 73 -10.27 -12.52 0.53
N PRO A 74 -9.76 -11.97 1.64
CA PRO A 74 -9.61 -12.71 2.88
C PRO A 74 -10.98 -12.93 3.54
N ASP A 75 -11.14 -14.08 4.19
CA ASP A 75 -12.37 -14.46 4.91
C ASP A 75 -12.60 -13.61 6.16
N THR A 76 -11.54 -13.00 6.69
CA THR A 76 -11.57 -12.14 7.88
C THR A 76 -10.98 -10.77 7.55
N VAL A 77 -11.34 -9.78 8.37
CA VAL A 77 -10.80 -8.43 8.25
C VAL A 77 -9.29 -8.47 8.50
N PRO A 78 -8.45 -8.01 7.56
CA PRO A 78 -7.01 -8.04 7.73
C PRO A 78 -6.55 -6.99 8.76
N PRO A 79 -5.37 -7.16 9.40
CA PRO A 79 -4.84 -6.19 10.35
C PRO A 79 -4.64 -4.80 9.77
N VAL A 80 -4.30 -4.68 8.48
CA VAL A 80 -4.13 -3.41 7.79
C VAL A 80 -4.86 -3.44 6.46
N ILE A 81 -5.87 -2.60 6.31
CA ILE A 81 -6.57 -2.36 5.04
C ILE A 81 -5.95 -1.14 4.36
N HIS A 82 -5.50 -1.31 3.12
CA HIS A 82 -4.95 -0.26 2.29
C HIS A 82 -5.85 -0.03 1.07
N TYR A 83 -6.63 1.05 1.11
CA TYR A 83 -7.48 1.47 -0.02
C TYR A 83 -6.64 2.12 -1.13
N THR A 84 -5.90 1.29 -1.87
CA THR A 84 -5.09 1.71 -3.03
C THR A 84 -5.98 2.12 -4.21
N THR A 85 -5.38 2.74 -5.23
CA THR A 85 -6.07 3.28 -6.42
C THR A 85 -6.93 4.54 -6.14
N ARG A 86 -7.78 4.90 -7.10
CA ARG A 86 -8.69 6.06 -7.03
C ARG A 86 -9.96 5.78 -6.23
N ALA A 87 -10.34 4.52 -6.07
CA ALA A 87 -11.51 4.13 -5.30
C ALA A 87 -11.24 4.31 -3.81
N LYS A 88 -11.76 5.41 -3.23
CA LYS A 88 -11.61 5.72 -1.80
C LYS A 88 -12.95 5.53 -1.08
N PRO A 89 -12.95 4.97 0.14
CA PRO A 89 -14.19 4.68 0.86
C PRO A 89 -14.97 5.93 1.28
N TRP A 90 -14.31 7.09 1.36
CA TRP A 90 -14.95 8.39 1.62
C TRP A 90 -15.45 9.10 0.35
N LEU A 91 -15.21 8.54 -0.84
CA LEU A 91 -15.78 9.04 -2.09
C LEU A 91 -17.01 8.20 -2.40
N CYS A 92 -18.18 8.85 -2.51
CA CYS A 92 -19.46 8.18 -2.76
C CYS A 92 -19.61 7.56 -4.17
N ASP A 93 -18.55 7.61 -4.98
CA ASP A 93 -18.57 7.24 -6.40
C ASP A 93 -18.33 5.74 -6.63
N TYR A 94 -18.02 4.98 -5.57
CA TYR A 94 -17.63 3.57 -5.65
C TYR A 94 -18.47 2.71 -4.70
N SER A 95 -19.45 1.99 -5.25
CA SER A 95 -20.39 1.18 -4.47
C SER A 95 -19.85 -0.17 -3.99
N GLU A 96 -18.67 -0.60 -4.46
CA GLU A 96 -18.15 -1.96 -4.23
C GLU A 96 -16.67 -1.98 -3.79
N ILE A 97 -16.33 -1.23 -2.74
CA ILE A 97 -14.98 -1.28 -2.14
C ILE A 97 -14.96 -2.34 -1.02
N PRO A 98 -14.08 -3.36 -1.08
CA PRO A 98 -13.91 -4.31 0.02
C PRO A 98 -13.63 -3.61 1.36
N PHE A 99 -14.33 -4.04 2.41
CA PHE A 99 -14.20 -3.52 3.77
C PHE A 99 -14.53 -2.01 3.93
N ILE A 100 -15.38 -1.44 3.08
CA ILE A 100 -15.81 -0.03 3.19
C ILE A 100 -16.50 0.30 4.52
N ASP A 101 -17.23 -0.67 5.08
CA ASP A 101 -17.89 -0.61 6.39
C ASP A 101 -16.89 -0.40 7.52
N VAL A 102 -15.72 -1.05 7.47
CA VAL A 102 -14.65 -0.90 8.46
C VAL A 102 -14.12 0.54 8.46
N TYR A 103 -13.94 1.16 7.29
CA TYR A 103 -13.53 2.56 7.21
C TYR A 103 -14.52 3.48 7.94
N TRP A 104 -15.82 3.34 7.65
CA TRP A 104 -16.85 4.17 8.25
C TRP A 104 -17.02 3.92 9.75
N GLN A 105 -16.79 2.68 10.21
CA GLN A 105 -16.77 2.38 11.64
C GLN A 105 -15.70 3.21 12.37
N TYR A 106 -14.48 3.31 11.83
CA TYR A 106 -13.42 4.13 12.43
C TYR A 106 -13.62 5.63 12.22
N TYR A 107 -14.16 6.05 11.07
CA TYR A 107 -14.44 7.46 10.80
C TYR A 107 -15.49 8.03 11.76
N CYS A 108 -16.53 7.25 12.08
CA CYS A 108 -17.59 7.63 13.01
C CYS A 108 -17.24 7.37 14.48
N ALA A 109 -16.07 6.80 14.78
CA ALA A 109 -15.66 6.54 16.15
C ALA A 109 -15.21 7.84 16.83
N ASP A 110 -15.66 8.04 18.06
CA ASP A 110 -15.11 9.09 18.90
C ASP A 110 -13.65 8.81 19.25
N TRP A 111 -12.85 9.87 19.35
CA TRP A 111 -11.51 9.75 19.90
C TRP A 111 -11.60 9.24 21.35
N PRO A 112 -10.81 8.22 21.73
CA PRO A 112 -10.74 7.83 23.12
C PRO A 112 -10.30 9.03 23.96
N LYS A 113 -10.94 9.21 25.11
CA LYS A 113 -10.52 10.24 26.07
C LYS A 113 -9.06 9.94 26.48
N ALA A 114 -8.23 10.97 26.41
CA ALA A 114 -6.81 10.92 26.79
C ALA A 114 -6.62 10.53 28.26
#